data_AF-A0A2E8E6B0-F1
#
_entry.id   AF-A0A2E8E6B0-F1
#
_cell.length_a   1.000
_cell.length_b   1.000
_cell.length_c   1.000
_cell.angle_alpha   90.00
_cell.angle_beta   90.00
_cell.angle_gamma   90.00
#
_symmetry.space_group_name_H-M   'P 1'
#
loop_
_entity.id
_entity.type
_entity.pdbx_description
1 polymer ?
#
loop_
_entity_poly.entity_id
_entity_poly.type
_entity_poly.pdbx_seq_one_letter_code
_entity_poly.pdbx_strand_id
1 'polypeptide(L)'
;MSDHAGGLARSIRGQAQRRPERRREADTREDRMQHRHLAAACALLLVTALVSVVPWPAGRLVEAQTAPASATAVPRTADGRPDLQGVWLSNTATPLERPAALAGRERLTDEEVATLQERANRIFGNGRSAFAAGDAPFRAAFENIDTFDAPTSTSSSLGMVERAFDNRTSMVVDPPDGRIPDETEAARQRQSAVADGWRYKTGPEDFSTIHRCITTGVPRLGGNFGAGPYTYYQIVQTPTYVALVNEAFHDARLIPLDGRPHLPEGIRQWNGDSRGRWAGDTLVVETRNFSSSSYFRGAAEGLHLVERFTRTAPDTITYSMTFTDPATWAAPWTAEMLLEGMDEAIYEFACHEGNHSMIGMLGTARLEGRAEAAANSGVR
;
A
#
# COMPACT_ATOMS: atom_id res chain seq x y z
N MET A 1 -20.40 19.00 -63.40
CA MET A 1 -20.98 20.17 -64.10
C MET A 1 -21.40 21.14 -63.01
N SER A 2 -20.87 22.34 -62.81
CA SER A 2 -19.77 23.08 -63.42
C SER A 2 -19.35 24.15 -62.41
N ASP A 3 -18.06 24.46 -62.42
CA ASP A 3 -17.48 25.68 -61.89
C ASP A 3 -18.17 26.94 -62.44
N HIS A 4 -18.20 28.02 -61.64
CA HIS A 4 -17.68 29.30 -62.11
C HIS A 4 -17.27 30.25 -60.98
N ALA A 5 -16.08 30.82 -61.18
CA ALA A 5 -15.38 31.83 -60.39
C ALA A 5 -15.85 33.26 -60.69
N GLY A 6 -15.39 34.22 -59.87
CA GLY A 6 -15.21 35.62 -60.31
C GLY A 6 -15.62 36.67 -59.28
N GLY A 7 -14.65 37.25 -58.59
CA GLY A 7 -14.83 38.30 -57.59
C GLY A 7 -14.89 39.73 -58.13
N LEU A 8 -14.92 40.71 -57.21
CA LEU A 8 -14.32 42.04 -57.36
C LEU A 8 -14.30 42.79 -56.02
N ALA A 9 -13.14 43.38 -55.72
CA ALA A 9 -12.79 44.13 -54.53
C ALA A 9 -13.03 45.64 -54.65
N ARG A 10 -13.14 46.34 -53.50
CA ARG A 10 -12.73 47.75 -53.26
C ARG A 10 -12.66 47.94 -51.72
N SER A 11 -11.48 48.12 -51.12
CA SER A 11 -10.65 49.33 -51.01
C SER A 11 -11.03 50.22 -49.82
N ILE A 12 -10.24 50.18 -48.74
CA ILE A 12 -9.92 51.36 -47.91
C ILE A 12 -8.43 51.31 -47.53
N ARG A 13 -7.67 52.28 -48.06
CA ARG A 13 -6.28 52.62 -47.68
C ARG A 13 -6.34 53.76 -46.65
N GLY A 14 -5.37 53.80 -45.73
CA GLY A 14 -5.13 54.99 -44.91
C GLY A 14 -4.09 54.77 -43.82
N GLN A 15 -2.82 54.65 -44.22
CA GLN A 15 -1.66 54.62 -43.31
C GLN A 15 -1.49 55.96 -42.57
N ALA A 16 -1.32 55.90 -41.25
CA ALA A 16 -0.80 57.00 -40.45
C ALA A 16 0.71 56.81 -40.23
N GLN A 17 1.44 57.90 -40.44
CA GLN A 17 2.90 57.98 -40.50
C GLN A 17 3.42 58.73 -39.26
N ARG A 18 4.66 58.38 -38.83
CA ARG A 18 5.66 59.20 -38.08
C ARG A 18 5.73 59.11 -36.53
N ARG A 19 6.87 58.58 -36.06
CA ARG A 19 7.62 58.92 -34.82
C ARG A 19 8.25 60.33 -34.94
N PRO A 20 8.71 61.07 -33.89
CA PRO A 20 9.50 60.57 -32.75
C PRO A 20 9.34 61.28 -31.36
N GLU A 21 10.04 60.71 -30.36
CA GLU A 21 10.66 61.28 -29.14
C GLU A 21 9.87 62.18 -28.15
N ARG A 22 9.71 61.70 -26.91
CA ARG A 22 10.07 62.46 -25.70
C ARG A 22 10.28 61.54 -24.47
N ARG A 23 11.47 61.70 -23.89
CA ARG A 23 11.93 61.28 -22.55
C ARG A 23 10.85 61.34 -21.47
N ARG A 24 10.83 60.31 -20.61
CA ARG A 24 10.68 60.49 -19.16
C ARG A 24 11.72 59.62 -18.45
N GLU A 25 12.72 60.31 -17.92
CA GLU A 25 13.60 59.89 -16.83
C GLU A 25 12.79 59.68 -15.53
N ALA A 26 13.41 58.96 -14.57
CA ALA A 26 12.92 58.43 -13.28
C ALA A 26 12.40 56.99 -13.41
N ASP A 27 13.00 55.95 -12.83
CA ASP A 27 13.73 55.91 -11.57
C ASP A 27 14.76 54.76 -11.57
N THR A 28 15.99 55.07 -11.95
CA THR A 28 17.15 54.20 -11.74
C THR A 28 17.70 54.46 -10.34
N ARG A 29 17.09 53.87 -9.30
CA ARG A 29 17.67 53.95 -7.96
C ARG A 29 17.49 52.76 -7.02
N GLU A 30 16.78 51.69 -7.42
CA GLU A 30 16.60 50.52 -6.53
C GLU A 30 17.45 49.29 -6.89
N ASP A 31 18.00 49.19 -8.09
CA ASP A 31 18.76 47.99 -8.51
C ASP A 31 20.27 48.05 -8.19
N ARG A 32 20.70 49.04 -7.40
CA ARG A 32 22.12 49.31 -7.08
C ARG A 32 22.49 49.07 -5.61
N MET A 33 21.62 48.43 -4.83
CA MET A 33 21.80 48.18 -3.38
C MET A 33 21.70 46.69 -2.97
N GLN A 34 22.06 45.73 -3.83
CA GLN A 34 22.21 44.33 -3.37
C GLN A 34 23.52 43.63 -3.76
N HIS A 35 24.37 44.26 -4.59
CA HIS A 35 25.63 43.64 -5.04
C HIS A 35 26.91 44.15 -4.35
N ARG A 36 26.82 44.96 -3.29
CA ARG A 36 28.00 45.48 -2.55
C ARG A 36 28.33 44.72 -1.26
N HIS A 37 27.50 43.76 -0.83
CA HIS A 37 27.73 42.98 0.39
C HIS A 37 28.29 41.56 0.17
N LEU A 38 28.37 41.09 -1.08
CA LEU A 38 28.90 39.77 -1.41
C LEU A 38 30.40 39.75 -1.78
N ALA A 39 31.03 40.91 -2.01
CA ALA A 39 32.44 41.00 -2.39
C ALA A 39 33.41 41.28 -1.23
N ALA A 40 32.92 41.49 0.00
CA ALA A 40 33.74 41.88 1.15
C ALA A 40 33.94 40.77 2.21
N ALA A 41 33.31 39.61 2.07
CA ALA A 41 33.45 38.50 3.04
C ALA A 41 34.57 37.49 2.69
N CYS A 42 35.13 37.53 1.48
CA CYS A 42 36.21 36.62 1.05
C CYS A 42 37.63 37.15 1.30
N ALA A 43 37.80 38.36 1.83
CA ALA A 43 39.10 39.01 1.98
C ALA A 43 39.56 39.23 3.44
N LEU A 44 38.90 38.61 4.43
CA LEU A 44 39.26 38.75 5.85
C LEU A 44 39.61 37.43 6.57
N LEU A 45 40.01 36.39 5.83
CA LEU A 45 40.50 35.12 6.40
C LEU A 45 41.88 34.70 5.85
N LEU A 46 42.65 35.64 5.30
CA LEU A 46 43.97 35.38 4.68
C LEU A 46 45.18 35.96 5.42
N VAL A 47 45.02 36.49 6.65
CA VAL A 47 46.16 36.98 7.44
C VAL A 47 46.02 36.65 8.93
N THR A 48 46.25 35.37 9.29
CA THR A 48 46.86 34.94 10.56
C THR A 48 47.31 33.49 10.41
N ALA A 49 48.42 33.27 9.70
CA ALA A 49 49.14 32.01 9.68
C ALA A 49 50.45 32.22 10.45
N LEU A 50 50.53 31.69 11.68
CA LEU A 50 51.74 31.23 12.38
C LEU A 50 51.37 30.85 13.83
N VAL A 51 51.94 29.74 14.32
CA VAL A 51 51.89 29.17 15.70
C VAL A 51 50.63 28.29 15.95
N SER A 52 50.64 26.95 16.09
CA SER A 52 51.66 25.97 16.51
C SER A 52 51.38 24.60 15.87
N VAL A 53 52.44 23.89 15.44
CA VAL A 53 52.39 22.47 15.06
C VAL A 53 52.60 21.63 16.32
N VAL A 54 51.60 20.86 16.73
CA VAL A 54 51.75 19.75 17.68
C VAL A 54 51.63 18.45 16.86
N PRO A 55 52.62 17.55 16.87
CA PRO A 55 52.55 16.31 16.11
C PRO A 55 51.59 15.34 16.81
N TRP A 56 50.45 15.06 16.18
CA TRP A 56 49.57 13.95 16.55
C TRP A 56 50.28 12.64 16.15
N PRO A 57 50.40 11.64 17.04
CA PRO A 57 50.98 10.36 16.67
C PRO A 57 50.10 9.68 15.61
N ALA A 58 50.74 9.19 14.54
CA ALA A 58 50.13 8.36 13.53
C ALA A 58 49.53 7.10 14.19
N GLY A 59 48.23 7.14 14.45
CA GLY A 59 47.45 5.97 14.80
C GLY A 59 47.46 5.01 13.62
N ARG A 60 47.85 3.76 13.89
CA ARG A 60 47.78 2.65 12.94
C ARG A 60 46.36 2.59 12.34
N LEU A 61 46.28 2.48 11.02
CA LEU A 61 45.06 2.06 10.34
C LEU A 61 44.68 0.70 10.90
N VAL A 62 43.66 0.67 11.75
CA VAL A 62 42.98 -0.55 12.12
C VAL A 62 42.28 -1.02 10.86
N GLU A 63 42.82 -2.08 10.28
CA GLU A 63 42.17 -2.86 9.24
C GLU A 63 40.78 -3.21 9.77
N ALA A 64 39.75 -2.67 9.12
CA ALA A 64 38.38 -2.98 9.44
C ALA A 64 38.18 -4.47 9.18
N GLN A 65 38.35 -5.28 10.23
CA GLN A 65 37.86 -6.63 10.24
C GLN A 65 36.36 -6.52 10.00
N THR A 66 35.92 -6.98 8.83
CA THR A 66 34.55 -7.41 8.59
C THR A 66 34.27 -8.52 9.60
N ALA A 67 33.81 -8.12 10.78
CA ALA A 67 33.21 -9.03 11.73
C ALA A 67 32.00 -9.66 11.01
N PRO A 68 31.81 -10.99 11.10
CA PRO A 68 30.55 -11.59 10.68
C PRO A 68 29.43 -10.90 11.46
N ALA A 69 28.34 -10.54 10.78
CA ALA A 69 27.15 -10.01 11.42
C ALA A 69 26.78 -10.96 12.57
N SER A 70 27.05 -10.54 13.81
CA SER A 70 26.59 -11.26 14.98
C SER A 70 25.07 -11.13 14.95
N ALA A 71 24.37 -12.27 14.86
CA ALA A 71 22.93 -12.35 14.98
C ALA A 71 22.54 -11.63 16.28
N THR A 72 22.06 -10.39 16.14
CA THR A 72 21.68 -9.59 17.30
C THR A 72 20.48 -10.30 17.91
N ALA A 73 20.57 -10.65 19.19
CA ALA A 73 19.55 -11.43 19.87
C ALA A 73 18.18 -10.74 19.73
N VAL A 74 17.12 -11.53 19.51
CA VAL A 74 15.74 -11.03 19.43
C VAL A 74 15.44 -10.20 20.69
N PRO A 75 15.02 -8.92 20.55
CA PRO A 75 14.68 -8.08 21.68
C PRO A 75 13.56 -8.69 22.53
N ARG A 76 13.65 -8.49 23.85
CA ARG A 76 12.76 -9.08 24.84
C ARG A 76 12.14 -8.00 25.71
N THR A 77 10.88 -8.17 26.08
CA THR A 77 10.20 -7.37 27.09
C THR A 77 10.73 -7.65 28.49
N ALA A 78 10.34 -6.83 29.47
CA ALA A 78 10.73 -7.01 30.88
C ALA A 78 10.29 -8.35 31.49
N ASP A 79 9.21 -8.95 30.98
CA ASP A 79 8.71 -10.28 31.36
C ASP A 79 9.32 -11.43 30.51
N GLY A 80 10.32 -11.14 29.68
CA GLY A 80 11.11 -12.14 28.94
C GLY A 80 10.44 -12.68 27.68
N ARG A 81 9.29 -12.14 27.27
CA ARG A 81 8.67 -12.45 25.97
C ARG A 81 9.43 -11.75 24.86
N PRO A 82 9.42 -12.25 23.62
CA PRO A 82 9.84 -11.46 22.47
C PRO A 82 9.07 -10.14 22.47
N ASP A 83 9.81 -9.05 22.34
CA ASP A 83 9.21 -7.74 22.18
C ASP A 83 8.64 -7.68 20.76
N LEU A 84 7.35 -7.43 20.58
CA LEU A 84 6.75 -7.19 19.27
C LEU A 84 6.37 -5.73 19.09
N GLN A 85 6.64 -4.88 20.09
CA GLN A 85 6.24 -3.48 20.05
C GLN A 85 6.93 -2.73 18.94
N GLY A 86 6.19 -1.82 18.33
CA GLY A 86 6.70 -0.96 17.27
C GLY A 86 5.71 -0.79 16.13
N VAL A 87 6.18 -0.09 15.11
CA VAL A 87 5.51 0.06 13.82
C VAL A 87 6.19 -0.87 12.83
N TRP A 88 5.38 -1.60 12.08
CA TRP A 88 5.82 -2.65 11.18
C TRP A 88 5.17 -2.48 9.81
N LEU A 89 5.91 -2.69 8.73
CA LEU A 89 5.42 -2.54 7.36
C LEU A 89 5.38 -3.88 6.63
N SER A 90 4.31 -4.11 5.86
CA SER A 90 4.28 -5.17 4.84
C SER A 90 4.32 -4.57 3.42
N ASN A 91 5.51 -4.47 2.84
CA ASN A 91 5.77 -3.89 1.50
C ASN A 91 6.16 -4.94 0.45
N THR A 92 6.09 -6.23 0.78
CA THR A 92 6.60 -7.30 -0.09
C THR A 92 5.89 -7.39 -1.45
N ALA A 93 6.65 -7.48 -2.53
CA ALA A 93 6.14 -7.72 -3.88
C ALA A 93 5.72 -9.19 -4.11
N THR A 94 6.00 -10.10 -3.18
CA THR A 94 5.62 -11.52 -3.32
C THR A 94 4.12 -11.63 -3.62
N PRO A 95 3.71 -12.32 -4.69
CA PRO A 95 2.30 -12.45 -5.04
C PRO A 95 1.58 -13.30 -3.99
N LEU A 96 0.28 -13.07 -3.79
CA LEU A 96 -0.51 -13.87 -2.84
C LEU A 96 -0.48 -15.37 -3.22
N GLU A 97 -0.76 -15.67 -4.48
CA GLU A 97 -0.75 -17.03 -5.02
C GLU A 97 0.35 -17.19 -6.07
N ARG A 98 0.95 -18.38 -6.10
CA ARG A 98 2.00 -18.72 -7.06
C ARG A 98 1.48 -18.60 -8.50
N PRO A 99 2.16 -17.82 -9.37
CA PRO A 99 1.86 -17.80 -10.78
C PRO A 99 2.01 -19.19 -11.40
N ALA A 100 1.12 -19.56 -12.33
CA ALA A 100 1.16 -20.87 -12.98
C ALA A 100 2.50 -21.14 -13.70
N ALA A 101 3.13 -20.10 -14.25
CA ALA A 101 4.45 -20.17 -14.88
C ALA A 101 5.59 -20.54 -13.91
N LEU A 102 5.36 -20.43 -12.60
CA LEU A 102 6.30 -20.78 -11.54
C LEU A 102 5.86 -22.04 -10.77
N ALA A 103 4.93 -22.85 -11.31
CA ALA A 103 4.50 -24.08 -10.66
C ALA A 103 5.70 -24.99 -10.29
N GLY A 104 5.70 -25.49 -9.05
CA GLY A 104 6.80 -26.30 -8.50
C GLY A 104 8.08 -25.52 -8.14
N ARG A 105 8.11 -24.19 -8.37
CA ARG A 105 9.24 -23.32 -8.01
C ARG A 105 8.86 -22.47 -6.80
N GLU A 106 9.20 -22.93 -5.61
CA GLU A 106 8.92 -22.17 -4.37
C GLU A 106 9.81 -20.93 -4.22
N ARG A 107 11.01 -20.98 -4.79
CA ARG A 107 12.03 -19.94 -4.68
C ARG A 107 12.58 -19.51 -6.04
N LEU A 108 12.85 -18.23 -6.16
CA LEU A 108 13.63 -17.60 -7.22
C LEU A 108 15.12 -17.60 -6.84
N THR A 109 16.00 -17.50 -7.83
CA THR A 109 17.42 -17.21 -7.59
C THR A 109 17.62 -15.72 -7.30
N ASP A 110 18.75 -15.37 -6.68
CA ASP A 110 19.10 -13.96 -6.41
C ASP A 110 19.19 -13.13 -7.70
N GLU A 111 19.64 -13.73 -8.81
CA GLU A 111 19.69 -13.10 -10.12
C GLU A 111 18.28 -12.84 -10.69
N GLU A 112 17.35 -13.77 -10.52
CA GLU A 112 15.95 -13.58 -10.90
C GLU A 112 15.30 -12.47 -10.08
N VAL A 113 15.55 -12.42 -8.76
CA VAL A 113 15.05 -11.35 -7.88
C VAL A 113 15.60 -10.00 -8.30
N ALA A 114 16.91 -9.89 -8.54
CA ALA A 114 17.54 -8.65 -9.03
C ALA A 114 16.95 -8.21 -10.37
N THR A 115 16.69 -9.15 -11.28
CA THR A 115 16.03 -8.89 -12.56
C THR A 115 14.62 -8.36 -12.38
N LEU A 116 13.83 -8.93 -11.46
CA LEU A 116 12.48 -8.44 -11.16
C LEU A 116 12.51 -7.04 -10.57
N GLN A 117 13.43 -6.75 -9.65
CA GLN A 117 13.62 -5.42 -9.07
C GLN A 117 13.96 -4.39 -10.15
N GLU A 118 14.90 -4.70 -11.05
CA GLU A 118 15.27 -3.80 -12.15
C GLU A 118 14.08 -3.51 -13.08
N ARG A 119 13.32 -4.56 -13.45
CA ARG A 119 12.14 -4.41 -14.30
C ARG A 119 11.05 -3.61 -13.61
N ALA A 120 10.78 -3.85 -12.33
CA ALA A 120 9.82 -3.08 -11.55
C ALA A 120 10.20 -1.60 -11.51
N ASN A 121 11.48 -1.29 -11.26
CA ASN A 121 11.99 0.08 -11.27
C ASN A 121 11.85 0.74 -12.65
N ARG A 122 12.15 0.02 -13.73
CA ARG A 122 11.95 0.49 -15.11
C ARG A 122 10.48 0.80 -15.40
N ILE A 123 9.57 -0.07 -14.98
CA ILE A 123 8.13 0.02 -15.28
C ILE A 123 7.45 1.12 -14.47
N PHE A 124 7.72 1.18 -13.16
CA PHE A 124 6.99 2.03 -12.22
C PHE A 124 7.73 3.30 -11.81
N GLY A 125 9.07 3.35 -11.91
CA GLY A 125 9.87 4.48 -11.45
C GLY A 125 9.83 5.74 -12.34
N ASN A 126 9.21 5.67 -13.52
CA ASN A 126 9.15 6.79 -14.47
C ASN A 126 7.80 7.53 -14.50
N GLY A 127 6.79 7.06 -13.76
CA GLY A 127 5.47 7.68 -13.67
C GLY A 127 4.53 7.48 -14.86
N ARG A 128 4.94 6.74 -15.90
CA ARG A 128 4.10 6.46 -17.09
C ARG A 128 3.09 5.36 -16.86
N SER A 129 3.36 4.48 -15.91
CA SER A 129 2.47 3.39 -15.54
C SER A 129 1.35 3.90 -14.63
N ALA A 130 0.19 3.24 -14.69
CA ALA A 130 -0.84 3.40 -13.68
C ALA A 130 -0.33 2.91 -12.32
N PHE A 131 -0.93 3.42 -11.24
CA PHE A 131 -0.72 2.90 -9.90
C PHE A 131 -1.04 1.40 -9.84
N ALA A 132 -0.15 0.62 -9.25
CA ALA A 132 -0.28 -0.83 -9.10
C ALA A 132 -0.15 -1.23 -7.62
N ALA A 133 -1.01 -2.15 -7.18
CA ALA A 133 -0.99 -2.73 -5.84
C ALA A 133 -1.21 -4.24 -5.88
N GLY A 134 -1.02 -4.91 -4.75
CA GLY A 134 -1.15 -6.37 -4.67
C GLY A 134 -0.09 -7.06 -5.52
N ASP A 135 -0.52 -8.08 -6.27
CA ASP A 135 0.35 -8.89 -7.14
C ASP A 135 0.85 -8.12 -8.39
N ALA A 136 0.22 -7.00 -8.74
CA ALA A 136 0.44 -6.34 -10.03
C ALA A 136 1.90 -5.92 -10.28
N PRO A 137 2.65 -5.36 -9.31
CA PRO A 137 4.07 -5.04 -9.50
C PRO A 137 4.91 -6.27 -9.86
N PHE A 138 4.68 -7.41 -9.18
CA PHE A 138 5.37 -8.66 -9.47
C PHE A 138 5.04 -9.18 -10.85
N ARG A 139 3.75 -9.25 -11.21
CA ARG A 139 3.32 -9.75 -12.52
C ARG A 139 3.88 -8.90 -13.66
N ALA A 140 3.81 -7.59 -13.55
CA ALA A 140 4.36 -6.67 -14.54
C ALA A 140 5.88 -6.87 -14.75
N ALA A 141 6.64 -7.00 -13.66
CA ALA A 141 8.08 -7.27 -13.73
C ALA A 141 8.38 -8.67 -14.29
N PHE A 142 7.60 -9.67 -13.89
CA PHE A 142 7.75 -11.05 -14.34
C PHE A 142 7.48 -11.20 -15.85
N GLU A 143 6.39 -10.59 -16.32
CA GLU A 143 6.00 -10.55 -17.74
C GLU A 143 6.85 -9.59 -18.58
N ASN A 144 7.68 -8.76 -17.92
CA ASN A 144 8.56 -7.77 -18.54
C ASN A 144 7.84 -6.80 -19.47
N ILE A 145 6.66 -6.32 -19.06
CA ILE A 145 5.90 -5.32 -19.82
C ILE A 145 6.64 -3.97 -19.84
N ASP A 146 6.24 -3.06 -20.74
CA ASP A 146 6.86 -1.73 -20.82
C ASP A 146 6.14 -0.67 -19.97
N THR A 147 4.82 -0.76 -19.88
CA THR A 147 3.99 0.17 -19.12
C THR A 147 2.80 -0.60 -18.59
N PHE A 148 2.53 -0.46 -17.30
CA PHE A 148 1.35 -1.04 -16.68
C PHE A 148 0.16 -0.12 -16.90
N ASP A 149 -0.90 -0.62 -17.52
CA ASP A 149 -2.17 0.08 -17.68
C ASP A 149 -3.24 -0.56 -16.78
N ALA A 150 -4.02 0.29 -16.13
CA ALA A 150 -5.15 -0.12 -15.31
C ALA A 150 -6.29 0.86 -15.57
N PRO A 151 -7.29 0.48 -16.39
CA PRO A 151 -8.36 1.39 -16.83
C PRO A 151 -9.18 2.02 -15.69
N THR A 152 -9.19 1.38 -14.52
CA THR A 152 -9.88 1.85 -13.31
C THR A 152 -8.99 2.65 -12.37
N SER A 153 -7.67 2.71 -12.62
CA SER A 153 -6.76 3.49 -11.80
C SER A 153 -6.93 4.98 -12.11
N THR A 154 -7.11 5.77 -11.06
CA THR A 154 -7.13 7.24 -11.13
C THR A 154 -5.80 7.86 -10.74
N SER A 155 -4.76 7.05 -10.49
CA SER A 155 -3.44 7.49 -10.06
C SER A 155 -2.33 6.87 -10.91
N SER A 156 -1.16 7.50 -10.89
CA SER A 156 0.04 7.04 -11.58
C SER A 156 0.97 6.28 -10.64
N SER A 157 1.95 5.60 -11.22
CA SER A 157 2.98 4.89 -10.47
C SER A 157 3.89 5.81 -9.65
N LEU A 158 3.83 7.14 -9.85
CA LEU A 158 4.53 8.10 -8.98
C LEU A 158 3.99 8.11 -7.55
N GLY A 159 2.72 7.72 -7.36
CA GLY A 159 2.11 7.60 -6.04
C GLY A 159 2.33 6.24 -5.37
N MET A 160 3.07 5.33 -6.01
CA MET A 160 3.35 4.02 -5.43
C MET A 160 4.45 4.12 -4.36
N VAL A 161 4.28 3.34 -3.30
CA VAL A 161 5.36 3.04 -2.37
C VAL A 161 6.32 2.03 -3.00
N GLU A 162 7.58 2.05 -2.55
CA GLU A 162 8.54 1.02 -2.93
C GLU A 162 8.06 -0.36 -2.49
N ARG A 163 8.38 -1.38 -3.30
CA ARG A 163 7.99 -2.77 -3.05
C ARG A 163 9.24 -3.62 -2.90
N ALA A 164 9.29 -4.41 -1.83
CA ALA A 164 10.43 -5.27 -1.54
C ALA A 164 10.28 -6.61 -2.26
N PHE A 165 11.17 -6.91 -3.21
CA PHE A 165 11.19 -8.21 -3.87
C PHE A 165 12.04 -9.19 -3.07
N ASP A 166 11.42 -10.27 -2.59
CA ASP A 166 12.13 -11.40 -1.99
C ASP A 166 12.12 -12.61 -2.95
N ASN A 167 12.79 -13.69 -2.55
CA ASN A 167 12.91 -14.87 -3.38
C ASN A 167 11.71 -15.82 -3.33
N ARG A 168 10.62 -15.50 -2.62
CA ARG A 168 9.41 -16.33 -2.57
C ARG A 168 8.55 -16.06 -3.80
N THR A 169 7.94 -17.12 -4.33
CA THR A 169 7.04 -17.03 -5.47
C THR A 169 5.56 -16.96 -5.09
N SER A 170 5.25 -16.98 -3.79
CA SER A 170 3.88 -16.96 -3.23
C SER A 170 3.91 -16.60 -1.74
N MET A 171 2.88 -15.90 -1.25
CA MET A 171 2.61 -15.75 0.19
C MET A 171 1.93 -16.98 0.77
N VAL A 172 1.08 -17.67 0.01
CA VAL A 172 0.54 -18.97 0.41
C VAL A 172 1.68 -19.98 0.51
N VAL A 173 1.81 -20.60 1.67
CA VAL A 173 2.83 -21.61 2.00
C VAL A 173 2.24 -22.99 2.24
N ASP A 174 0.94 -23.07 2.54
CA ASP A 174 0.17 -24.30 2.65
C ASP A 174 -1.20 -24.07 2.00
N PRO A 175 -1.60 -24.82 0.96
CA PRO A 175 -0.89 -25.94 0.34
C PRO A 175 0.47 -25.57 -0.30
N PRO A 176 1.39 -26.53 -0.47
CA PRO A 176 2.76 -26.28 -0.96
C PRO A 176 2.80 -25.83 -2.43
N ASP A 177 1.72 -26.03 -3.18
CA ASP A 177 1.58 -25.48 -4.53
C ASP A 177 1.46 -23.94 -4.54
N GLY A 178 1.33 -23.33 -3.36
CA GLY A 178 1.30 -21.89 -3.16
C GLY A 178 0.02 -21.26 -3.68
N ARG A 179 -1.09 -21.99 -3.71
CA ARG A 179 -2.38 -21.48 -4.20
C ARG A 179 -3.46 -21.66 -3.14
N ILE A 180 -4.44 -20.77 -3.15
CA ILE A 180 -5.56 -20.90 -2.22
C ILE A 180 -6.43 -22.08 -2.71
N PRO A 181 -6.86 -22.99 -1.83
CA PRO A 181 -7.73 -24.10 -2.22
C PRO A 181 -9.00 -23.62 -2.92
N ASP A 182 -9.55 -24.49 -3.77
CA ASP A 182 -10.77 -24.21 -4.50
C ASP A 182 -11.90 -23.77 -3.58
N GLU A 183 -12.63 -22.76 -4.05
CA GLU A 183 -13.79 -22.24 -3.34
C GLU A 183 -15.00 -23.17 -3.46
N THR A 184 -15.85 -23.19 -2.45
CA THR A 184 -17.13 -23.89 -2.53
C THR A 184 -18.10 -23.15 -3.46
N GLU A 185 -19.17 -23.83 -3.87
CA GLU A 185 -20.24 -23.18 -4.65
C GLU A 185 -20.93 -22.07 -3.84
N ALA A 186 -21.14 -22.28 -2.55
CA ALA A 186 -21.72 -21.27 -1.68
C ALA A 186 -20.82 -20.02 -1.58
N ALA A 187 -19.50 -20.19 -1.57
CA ALA A 187 -18.55 -19.09 -1.59
C ALA A 187 -18.63 -18.29 -2.89
N ARG A 188 -18.63 -18.97 -4.04
CA ARG A 188 -18.78 -18.32 -5.35
C ARG A 188 -20.07 -17.52 -5.45
N GLN A 189 -21.18 -18.03 -4.91
CA GLN A 189 -22.45 -17.29 -4.85
C GLN A 189 -22.35 -16.03 -3.99
N ARG A 190 -21.70 -16.10 -2.82
CA ARG A 190 -21.44 -14.91 -1.99
C ARG A 190 -20.58 -13.88 -2.72
N GLN A 191 -19.58 -14.30 -3.47
CA GLN A 191 -18.75 -13.39 -4.27
C GLN A 191 -19.52 -12.77 -5.44
N SER A 192 -20.35 -13.56 -6.13
CA SER A 192 -21.23 -13.05 -7.18
C SER A 192 -22.18 -11.97 -6.65
N ALA A 193 -22.74 -12.16 -5.44
CA ALA A 193 -23.59 -11.15 -4.83
C ALA A 193 -22.87 -9.82 -4.55
N VAL A 194 -21.58 -9.87 -4.19
CA VAL A 194 -20.75 -8.66 -4.06
C VAL A 194 -20.56 -7.99 -5.43
N ALA A 195 -20.28 -8.77 -6.48
CA ALA A 195 -20.15 -8.25 -7.85
C ALA A 195 -21.46 -7.64 -8.37
N ASP A 196 -22.60 -8.22 -8.02
CA ASP A 196 -23.92 -7.68 -8.34
C ASP A 196 -24.18 -6.36 -7.62
N GLY A 197 -23.80 -6.23 -6.35
CA GLY A 197 -23.84 -4.95 -5.62
C GLY A 197 -23.05 -3.86 -6.35
N TRP A 198 -21.85 -4.19 -6.81
CA TRP A 198 -21.04 -3.31 -7.67
C TRP A 198 -21.68 -2.98 -9.00
N ARG A 199 -22.49 -3.87 -9.57
CA ARG A 199 -23.19 -3.62 -10.83
C ARG A 199 -24.35 -2.65 -10.61
N TYR A 200 -25.27 -2.99 -9.70
CA TYR A 200 -26.55 -2.30 -9.56
C TYR A 200 -26.48 -1.02 -8.74
N LYS A 201 -25.67 -0.97 -7.67
CA LYS A 201 -25.44 0.22 -6.83
C LYS A 201 -26.75 0.93 -6.44
N THR A 202 -27.75 0.16 -6.01
CA THR A 202 -29.08 0.62 -5.62
C THR A 202 -29.04 1.44 -4.33
N GLY A 203 -28.13 1.09 -3.43
CA GLY A 203 -27.90 1.76 -2.16
C GLY A 203 -26.45 1.62 -1.68
N PRO A 204 -26.06 2.37 -0.63
CA PRO A 204 -24.70 2.28 -0.09
C PRO A 204 -24.38 0.89 0.48
N GLU A 205 -25.39 0.11 0.88
CA GLU A 205 -25.26 -1.27 1.35
C GLU A 205 -24.76 -2.25 0.28
N ASP A 206 -24.89 -1.89 -0.99
CA ASP A 206 -24.37 -2.71 -2.11
C ASP A 206 -22.84 -2.66 -2.20
N PHE A 207 -22.20 -1.69 -1.53
CA PHE A 207 -20.75 -1.61 -1.45
C PHE A 207 -20.19 -2.32 -0.23
N SER A 208 -18.97 -2.85 -0.37
CA SER A 208 -18.25 -3.47 0.76
C SER A 208 -17.95 -2.47 1.88
N THR A 209 -17.66 -2.97 3.07
CA THR A 209 -17.27 -2.17 4.26
C THR A 209 -16.12 -1.22 3.99
N ILE A 210 -15.20 -1.59 3.09
CA ILE A 210 -14.07 -0.79 2.64
C ILE A 210 -14.55 0.50 1.95
N HIS A 211 -15.44 0.39 0.97
CA HIS A 211 -15.90 1.54 0.17
C HIS A 211 -16.78 2.49 0.96
N ARG A 212 -17.43 1.95 2.00
CA ARG A 212 -18.23 2.70 2.96
C ARG A 212 -17.40 3.31 4.09
N CYS A 213 -16.07 3.18 4.05
CA CYS A 213 -15.16 3.71 5.07
C CYS A 213 -15.37 3.12 6.48
N ILE A 214 -15.87 1.89 6.59
CA ILE A 214 -16.20 1.26 7.88
C ILE A 214 -15.01 0.48 8.46
N THR A 215 -14.48 -0.46 7.69
CA THR A 215 -13.35 -1.32 8.09
C THR A 215 -12.84 -2.08 6.88
N THR A 216 -11.55 -2.43 6.87
CA THR A 216 -11.01 -3.39 5.89
C THR A 216 -11.34 -4.84 6.22
N GLY A 217 -11.79 -5.10 7.45
CA GLY A 217 -11.81 -6.45 8.02
C GLY A 217 -10.39 -6.95 8.33
N VAL A 218 -10.33 -8.13 8.95
CA VAL A 218 -9.09 -8.85 9.23
C VAL A 218 -9.20 -10.33 8.85
N PRO A 219 -8.09 -10.97 8.43
CA PRO A 219 -6.75 -10.37 8.31
C PRO A 219 -6.58 -9.56 7.03
N ARG A 220 -5.52 -8.76 6.97
CA ARG A 220 -5.13 -8.03 5.76
C ARG A 220 -4.12 -8.85 5.00
N LEU A 221 -4.52 -9.36 3.83
CA LEU A 221 -3.68 -10.22 3.01
C LEU A 221 -3.94 -9.97 1.53
N GLY A 222 -2.87 -9.64 0.79
CA GLY A 222 -2.94 -9.32 -0.63
C GLY A 222 -3.70 -8.03 -0.95
N GLY A 223 -3.83 -7.75 -2.25
CA GLY A 223 -4.57 -6.58 -2.76
C GLY A 223 -4.06 -5.23 -2.23
N ASN A 224 -4.92 -4.21 -2.24
CA ASN A 224 -4.54 -2.84 -1.89
C ASN A 224 -4.22 -2.63 -0.41
N PHE A 225 -4.83 -3.40 0.50
CA PHE A 225 -4.73 -3.20 1.95
C PHE A 225 -3.89 -4.25 2.67
N GLY A 226 -3.49 -5.34 2.00
CA GLY A 226 -2.53 -6.32 2.51
C GLY A 226 -1.20 -6.35 1.74
N ALA A 227 -1.14 -5.75 0.55
CA ALA A 227 0.06 -5.64 -0.27
C ALA A 227 0.04 -4.34 -1.13
N GLY A 228 -0.35 -3.23 -0.52
CA GLY A 228 -0.41 -1.91 -1.16
C GLY A 228 0.14 -0.80 -0.24
N PRO A 229 -0.31 0.45 -0.36
CA PRO A 229 0.29 1.60 0.33
C PRO A 229 -0.14 1.77 1.79
N TYR A 230 -1.13 1.00 2.27
CA TYR A 230 -1.73 1.18 3.60
C TYR A 230 -1.51 -0.02 4.55
N THR A 231 -0.29 -0.56 4.53
CA THR A 231 0.07 -1.86 5.13
C THR A 231 0.96 -1.72 6.37
N TYR A 232 0.89 -0.59 7.06
CA TYR A 232 1.51 -0.43 8.37
C TYR A 232 0.66 -1.05 9.49
N TYR A 233 1.35 -1.66 10.46
CA TYR A 233 0.84 -2.28 11.66
C TYR A 233 1.57 -1.71 12.87
N GLN A 234 0.84 -1.13 13.81
CA GLN A 234 1.39 -0.75 15.11
C GLN A 234 0.99 -1.81 16.13
N ILE A 235 1.98 -2.37 16.78
CA ILE A 235 1.81 -3.34 17.85
C ILE A 235 2.14 -2.64 19.17
N VAL A 236 1.18 -2.67 20.10
CA VAL A 236 1.37 -2.28 21.50
C VAL A 236 1.20 -3.53 22.35
N GLN A 237 2.22 -3.88 23.13
CA GLN A 237 2.27 -5.12 23.89
C GLN A 237 2.34 -4.81 25.38
N THR A 238 1.49 -5.47 26.15
CA THR A 238 1.51 -5.45 27.60
C THR A 238 1.52 -6.89 28.12
N PRO A 239 1.75 -7.13 29.41
CA PRO A 239 1.68 -8.49 29.96
C PRO A 239 0.31 -9.17 29.82
N THR A 240 -0.77 -8.40 29.59
CA THR A 240 -2.15 -8.92 29.59
C THR A 240 -2.93 -8.69 28.29
N TYR A 241 -2.43 -7.83 27.40
CA TYR A 241 -3.03 -7.52 26.10
C TYR A 241 -1.96 -7.24 25.05
N VAL A 242 -2.29 -7.57 23.80
CA VAL A 242 -1.66 -6.99 22.61
C VAL A 242 -2.72 -6.18 21.87
N ALA A 243 -2.41 -4.94 21.52
CA ALA A 243 -3.20 -4.16 20.58
C ALA A 243 -2.50 -4.19 19.21
N LEU A 244 -3.23 -4.60 18.18
CA LEU A 244 -2.81 -4.51 16.79
C LEU A 244 -3.63 -3.40 16.13
N VAL A 245 -2.98 -2.29 15.79
CA VAL A 245 -3.59 -1.14 15.10
C VAL A 245 -3.09 -1.15 13.68
N ASN A 246 -3.98 -1.18 12.70
CA ASN A 246 -3.59 -1.10 11.31
C ASN A 246 -3.80 0.32 10.79
N GLU A 247 -2.95 0.78 9.87
CA GLU A 247 -3.01 2.15 9.31
C GLU A 247 -4.34 2.46 8.63
N ALA A 248 -4.71 1.68 7.60
CA ALA A 248 -5.98 1.91 6.92
C ALA A 248 -7.13 1.83 7.94
N PHE A 249 -8.06 2.79 7.94
CA PHE A 249 -9.28 2.81 8.78
C PHE A 249 -9.03 2.80 10.29
N HIS A 250 -7.77 2.82 10.76
CA HIS A 250 -7.38 2.71 12.17
C HIS A 250 -8.04 1.55 12.92
N ASP A 251 -8.22 0.42 12.24
CA ASP A 251 -8.75 -0.80 12.86
C ASP A 251 -7.85 -1.22 14.02
N ALA A 252 -8.36 -1.11 15.24
CA ALA A 252 -7.66 -1.52 16.46
C ALA A 252 -8.26 -2.82 17.01
N ARG A 253 -7.44 -3.87 17.06
CA ARG A 253 -7.79 -5.16 17.66
C ARG A 253 -7.12 -5.30 19.01
N LEU A 254 -7.93 -5.40 20.07
CA LEU A 254 -7.47 -5.73 21.40
C LEU A 254 -7.48 -7.25 21.56
N ILE A 255 -6.32 -7.83 21.87
CA ILE A 255 -6.10 -9.26 21.97
C ILE A 255 -5.75 -9.56 23.43
N PRO A 256 -6.72 -10.04 24.24
CA PRO A 256 -6.45 -10.47 25.62
C PRO A 256 -5.50 -11.68 25.64
N LEU A 257 -4.57 -11.69 26.61
CA LEU A 257 -3.60 -12.75 26.84
C LEU A 257 -3.86 -13.56 28.13
N ASP A 258 -4.94 -13.26 28.83
CA ASP A 258 -5.25 -13.80 30.17
C ASP A 258 -6.02 -15.12 30.15
N GLY A 259 -6.18 -15.73 28.98
CA GLY A 259 -6.86 -17.02 28.82
C GLY A 259 -8.37 -16.97 29.03
N ARG A 260 -8.99 -15.78 29.11
CA ARG A 260 -10.45 -15.66 29.19
C ARG A 260 -11.13 -16.32 27.98
N PRO A 261 -12.32 -16.90 28.15
CA PRO A 261 -13.04 -17.49 27.03
C PRO A 261 -13.38 -16.42 25.98
N HIS A 262 -13.58 -16.89 24.76
CA HIS A 262 -14.20 -16.09 23.71
C HIS A 262 -15.64 -15.70 24.07
N LEU A 263 -16.14 -14.69 23.38
CA LEU A 263 -17.54 -14.28 23.46
C LEU A 263 -18.48 -15.42 23.02
N PRO A 264 -19.72 -15.46 23.55
CA PRO A 264 -20.75 -16.35 23.04
C PRO A 264 -20.90 -16.24 21.52
N GLU A 265 -21.14 -17.35 20.83
CA GLU A 265 -21.18 -17.40 19.36
C GLU A 265 -22.24 -16.49 18.72
N GLY A 266 -23.28 -16.09 19.46
CA GLY A 266 -24.27 -15.12 18.98
C GLY A 266 -23.77 -13.67 18.91
N ILE A 267 -22.64 -13.36 19.54
CA ILE A 267 -22.04 -12.02 19.52
C ILE A 267 -20.96 -12.00 18.45
N ARG A 268 -21.27 -11.35 17.32
CA ARG A 268 -20.40 -11.24 16.15
C ARG A 268 -19.83 -9.84 16.01
N GLN A 269 -18.57 -9.74 15.61
CA GLN A 269 -17.85 -8.47 15.49
C GLN A 269 -17.21 -8.35 14.11
N TRP A 270 -16.99 -7.11 13.64
CA TRP A 270 -16.45 -6.92 12.30
C TRP A 270 -15.02 -7.48 12.16
N ASN A 271 -14.17 -7.27 13.16
CA ASN A 271 -12.81 -7.79 13.19
C ASN A 271 -12.69 -9.12 13.96
N GLY A 272 -13.82 -9.77 14.24
CA GLY A 272 -13.89 -10.97 15.06
C GLY A 272 -13.53 -10.73 16.54
N ASP A 273 -13.63 -11.81 17.31
CA ASP A 273 -13.28 -11.88 18.73
C ASP A 273 -11.96 -12.65 18.88
N SER A 274 -10.87 -11.94 19.20
CA SER A 274 -9.51 -12.48 19.25
C SER A 274 -9.08 -12.89 20.66
N ARG A 275 -8.32 -13.98 20.80
CA ARG A 275 -7.65 -14.41 22.04
C ARG A 275 -6.21 -14.81 21.75
N GLY A 276 -5.28 -14.25 22.51
CA GLY A 276 -3.85 -14.48 22.34
C GLY A 276 -3.28 -15.42 23.41
N ARG A 277 -2.24 -16.17 23.03
CA ARG A 277 -1.40 -16.93 23.95
C ARG A 277 0.02 -17.03 23.41
N TRP A 278 1.00 -17.15 24.29
CA TRP A 278 2.38 -17.41 23.90
C TRP A 278 2.63 -18.92 23.77
N ALA A 279 3.23 -19.33 22.66
CA ALA A 279 3.76 -20.67 22.44
C ALA A 279 5.27 -20.56 22.20
N GLY A 280 6.05 -20.70 23.27
CA GLY A 280 7.47 -20.33 23.25
C GLY A 280 7.64 -18.85 22.94
N ASP A 281 8.34 -18.55 21.84
CA ASP A 281 8.64 -17.21 21.35
C ASP A 281 7.64 -16.71 20.28
N THR A 282 6.55 -17.43 20.06
CA THR A 282 5.51 -17.04 19.10
C THR A 282 4.26 -16.60 19.83
N LEU A 283 3.74 -15.41 19.50
CA LEU A 283 2.39 -15.01 19.86
C LEU A 283 1.42 -15.69 18.91
N VAL A 284 0.53 -16.53 19.44
CA VAL A 284 -0.54 -17.19 18.70
C VAL A 284 -1.85 -16.51 19.03
N VAL A 285 -2.54 -16.00 18.02
CA VAL A 285 -3.84 -15.33 18.15
C VAL A 285 -4.90 -16.15 17.42
N GLU A 286 -5.92 -16.55 18.17
CA GLU A 286 -7.08 -17.24 17.63
C GLU A 286 -8.22 -16.23 17.52
N THR A 287 -8.84 -16.14 16.34
CA THR A 287 -9.96 -15.21 16.09
C THR A 287 -11.13 -15.95 15.47
N ARG A 288 -12.31 -15.71 16.03
CA ARG A 288 -13.60 -16.27 15.59
C ARG A 288 -14.72 -15.24 15.70
N ASN A 289 -15.98 -15.65 15.57
CA ASN A 289 -17.14 -14.77 15.72
C ASN A 289 -17.14 -13.55 14.75
N PHE A 290 -16.67 -13.75 13.52
CA PHE A 290 -16.78 -12.72 12.50
C PHE A 290 -18.23 -12.46 12.12
N SER A 291 -18.57 -11.21 11.87
CA SER A 291 -19.88 -10.79 11.34
C SER A 291 -20.02 -11.21 9.88
N SER A 292 -21.25 -11.50 9.43
CA SER A 292 -21.53 -11.68 7.99
C SER A 292 -21.31 -10.42 7.16
N SER A 293 -21.27 -9.25 7.80
CA SER A 293 -20.85 -8.01 7.14
C SER A 293 -19.33 -7.87 7.00
N SER A 294 -18.55 -8.72 7.68
CA SER A 294 -17.10 -8.82 7.52
C SER A 294 -16.79 -9.68 6.31
N TYR A 295 -16.55 -9.03 5.18
CA TYR A 295 -16.18 -9.76 3.98
C TYR A 295 -14.68 -10.00 3.92
N PHE A 296 -14.26 -11.27 3.90
CA PHE A 296 -12.89 -11.65 3.54
C PHE A 296 -12.90 -12.79 2.52
N ARG A 297 -12.72 -12.48 1.22
CA ARG A 297 -12.65 -13.46 0.12
C ARG A 297 -13.77 -14.51 0.16
N GLY A 298 -15.01 -14.08 0.39
CA GLY A 298 -16.17 -14.96 0.52
C GLY A 298 -16.32 -15.66 1.88
N ALA A 299 -15.34 -15.56 2.78
CA ALA A 299 -15.49 -15.96 4.17
C ALA A 299 -16.24 -14.89 4.96
N ALA A 300 -17.02 -15.37 5.93
CA ALA A 300 -17.88 -14.54 6.77
C ALA A 300 -17.98 -15.19 8.16
N GLU A 301 -19.10 -15.80 8.51
CA GLU A 301 -19.40 -16.26 9.86
C GLU A 301 -18.67 -17.53 10.29
N GLY A 302 -18.27 -18.36 9.32
CA GLY A 302 -17.57 -19.63 9.56
C GLY A 302 -16.05 -19.51 9.66
N LEU A 303 -15.51 -18.30 9.49
CA LEU A 303 -14.06 -18.10 9.50
C LEU A 303 -13.49 -18.33 10.90
N HIS A 304 -12.58 -19.29 10.99
CA HIS A 304 -11.66 -19.44 12.10
C HIS A 304 -10.25 -19.09 11.61
N LEU A 305 -9.69 -18.04 12.20
CA LEU A 305 -8.39 -17.49 11.85
C LEU A 305 -7.41 -17.77 12.98
N VAL A 306 -6.27 -18.38 12.64
CA VAL A 306 -5.14 -18.53 13.57
C VAL A 306 -3.95 -17.75 13.02
N GLU A 307 -3.56 -16.72 13.74
CA GLU A 307 -2.43 -15.85 13.43
C GLU A 307 -1.23 -16.22 14.32
N ARG A 308 -0.02 -16.17 13.77
CA ARG A 308 1.24 -16.42 14.49
C ARG A 308 2.22 -15.31 14.17
N PHE A 309 2.65 -14.60 15.20
CA PHE A 309 3.68 -13.55 15.11
C PHE A 309 4.95 -14.05 15.78
N THR A 310 6.02 -14.19 14.99
CA THR A 310 7.34 -14.62 15.48
C THR A 310 8.38 -13.59 15.09
N ARG A 311 9.04 -12.96 16.05
CA ARG A 311 10.16 -12.05 15.78
C ARG A 311 11.40 -12.89 15.43
N THR A 312 11.73 -12.92 14.14
CA THR A 312 12.79 -13.76 13.57
C THR A 312 14.12 -13.02 13.44
N ALA A 313 14.09 -11.68 13.46
CA ALA A 313 15.25 -10.81 13.51
C ALA A 313 14.92 -9.55 14.36
N PRO A 314 15.90 -8.71 14.73
CA PRO A 314 15.64 -7.46 15.44
C PRO A 314 14.59 -6.58 14.75
N ASP A 315 14.54 -6.57 13.43
CA ASP A 315 13.69 -5.73 12.59
C ASP A 315 12.76 -6.55 11.69
N THR A 316 12.52 -7.82 12.01
CA THR A 316 11.61 -8.68 11.22
C THR A 316 10.68 -9.50 12.10
N ILE A 317 9.39 -9.43 11.81
CA ILE A 317 8.37 -10.37 12.29
C ILE A 317 7.91 -11.22 11.11
N THR A 318 8.01 -12.53 11.25
CA THR A 318 7.29 -13.47 10.39
C THR A 318 5.85 -13.58 10.91
N TYR A 319 4.90 -13.20 10.06
CA TYR A 319 3.48 -13.20 10.35
C TYR A 319 2.77 -14.26 9.49
N SER A 320 2.37 -15.36 10.13
CA SER A 320 1.65 -16.46 9.50
C SER A 320 0.16 -16.42 9.85
N MET A 321 -0.70 -16.70 8.88
CA MET A 321 -2.16 -16.73 9.03
C MET A 321 -2.69 -18.03 8.45
N THR A 322 -3.34 -18.85 9.27
CA THR A 322 -4.06 -20.04 8.85
C THR A 322 -5.56 -19.76 8.86
N PHE A 323 -6.21 -20.03 7.73
CA PHE A 323 -7.62 -19.81 7.48
C PHE A 323 -8.34 -21.15 7.47
N THR A 324 -9.39 -21.27 8.27
CA THR A 324 -10.29 -22.43 8.25
C THR A 324 -11.72 -21.97 8.09
N ASP A 325 -12.33 -22.26 6.94
CA ASP A 325 -13.76 -22.07 6.70
C ASP A 325 -14.22 -23.08 5.64
N PRO A 326 -14.78 -24.25 6.05
CA PRO A 326 -15.20 -25.29 5.12
C PRO A 326 -16.43 -24.89 4.28
N ALA A 327 -17.14 -23.81 4.65
CA ALA A 327 -18.19 -23.24 3.82
C ALA A 327 -17.61 -22.30 2.75
N THR A 328 -16.31 -22.00 2.79
CA THR A 328 -15.63 -21.12 1.83
C THR A 328 -14.61 -21.86 0.99
N TRP A 329 -13.71 -22.63 1.59
CA TRP A 329 -12.62 -23.33 0.89
C TRP A 329 -12.67 -24.84 1.10
N ALA A 330 -12.19 -25.59 0.11
CA ALA A 330 -12.14 -27.05 0.15
C ALA A 330 -11.24 -27.62 1.27
N ALA A 331 -10.25 -26.84 1.72
CA ALA A 331 -9.35 -27.18 2.81
C ALA A 331 -8.89 -25.90 3.54
N PRO A 332 -8.39 -26.02 4.79
CA PRO A 332 -7.63 -24.94 5.42
C PRO A 332 -6.39 -24.58 4.58
N TRP A 333 -5.94 -23.34 4.71
CA TRP A 333 -4.75 -22.86 4.02
C TRP A 333 -4.02 -21.82 4.86
N THR A 334 -2.73 -21.65 4.60
CA THR A 334 -1.84 -20.76 5.35
C THR A 334 -1.09 -19.83 4.40
N ALA A 335 -1.07 -18.54 4.76
CA ALA A 335 -0.20 -17.55 4.13
C ALA A 335 0.79 -16.94 5.12
N GLU A 336 1.92 -16.47 4.62
CA GLU A 336 2.98 -15.86 5.39
C GLU A 336 3.43 -14.52 4.80
N MET A 337 3.43 -13.50 5.64
CA MET A 337 3.98 -12.18 5.35
C MET A 337 5.19 -11.91 6.24
N LEU A 338 6.12 -11.12 5.72
CA LEU A 338 7.16 -10.52 6.53
C LEU A 338 6.71 -9.10 6.87
N LEU A 339 6.89 -8.74 8.13
CA LEU A 339 6.69 -7.39 8.63
C LEU A 339 8.05 -6.82 9.01
N GLU A 340 8.44 -5.73 8.37
CA GLU A 340 9.71 -5.03 8.56
C GLU A 340 9.54 -3.92 9.61
N GLY A 341 10.47 -3.82 10.56
CA GLY A 341 10.41 -2.81 11.61
C GLY A 341 10.71 -1.42 11.07
N MET A 342 9.86 -0.44 11.39
CA MET A 342 9.98 0.94 10.93
C MET A 342 10.14 1.89 12.12
N ASP A 343 11.05 2.85 11.98
CA ASP A 343 11.19 3.99 12.90
C ASP A 343 10.31 5.16 12.41
N GLU A 344 9.00 4.89 12.32
CA GLU A 344 8.00 5.81 11.78
C GLU A 344 6.74 5.81 12.65
N ALA A 345 5.92 6.85 12.48
CA ALA A 345 4.60 6.91 13.09
C ALA A 345 3.52 6.49 12.08
N ILE A 346 2.47 5.82 12.56
CA ILE A 346 1.25 5.64 11.76
C ILE A 346 0.49 6.98 11.72
N TYR A 347 0.21 7.45 10.51
CA TYR A 347 -0.54 8.68 10.28
C TYR A 347 -2.04 8.45 10.14
N GLU A 348 -2.78 9.55 10.05
CA GLU A 348 -4.23 9.51 9.86
C GLU A 348 -4.61 8.95 8.47
N PHE A 349 -5.45 7.92 8.45
CA PHE A 349 -6.20 7.46 7.29
C PHE A 349 -7.61 8.08 7.26
N ALA A 350 -7.74 9.24 6.64
CA ALA A 350 -9.00 9.97 6.51
C ALA A 350 -9.84 9.46 5.34
N CYS A 351 -10.50 8.31 5.51
CA CYS A 351 -11.30 7.69 4.43
C CYS A 351 -12.56 8.49 4.10
N HIS A 352 -13.25 9.02 5.11
CA HIS A 352 -14.54 9.69 4.92
C HIS A 352 -14.37 11.09 4.32
N GLU A 353 -13.36 11.81 4.78
CA GLU A 353 -13.01 13.15 4.34
C GLU A 353 -12.57 13.12 2.86
N GLY A 354 -13.46 13.55 1.97
CA GLY A 354 -13.19 13.57 0.52
C GLY A 354 -13.62 12.31 -0.23
N ASN A 355 -14.35 11.37 0.39
CA ASN A 355 -14.96 10.26 -0.34
C ASN A 355 -16.19 10.72 -1.18
N HIS A 356 -15.90 11.37 -2.30
CA HIS A 356 -16.90 11.75 -3.30
C HIS A 356 -17.30 10.58 -4.21
N SER A 357 -16.49 9.51 -4.22
CA SER A 357 -16.68 8.38 -5.13
C SER A 357 -18.04 7.71 -4.92
N MET A 358 -18.45 7.47 -3.67
CA MET A 358 -19.71 6.81 -3.36
C MET A 358 -20.92 7.63 -3.78
N ILE A 359 -20.90 8.95 -3.54
CA ILE A 359 -21.95 9.87 -3.97
C ILE A 359 -22.05 9.87 -5.49
N GLY A 360 -20.90 9.97 -6.18
CA GLY A 360 -20.83 9.93 -7.64
C GLY A 360 -21.39 8.62 -8.22
N MET A 361 -20.93 7.47 -7.70
CA MET A 361 -21.37 6.15 -8.14
C MET A 361 -22.88 5.94 -7.96
N LEU A 362 -23.43 6.22 -6.78
CA LEU A 362 -24.87 6.10 -6.50
C LEU A 362 -25.70 7.12 -7.29
N GLY A 363 -25.16 8.33 -7.50
CA GLY A 363 -25.80 9.36 -8.32
C GLY A 363 -25.93 8.91 -9.78
N THR A 364 -24.83 8.43 -10.37
CA THR A 364 -24.81 7.93 -11.75
C THR A 364 -25.74 6.74 -11.93
N ALA A 365 -25.72 5.76 -11.04
CA ALA A 365 -26.61 4.58 -11.13
C ALA A 365 -28.11 4.97 -11.15
N ARG A 366 -28.50 5.97 -10.35
CA ARG A 366 -29.88 6.49 -10.36
C ARG A 366 -30.24 7.20 -11.67
N LEU A 367 -29.29 7.89 -12.30
CA LEU A 367 -29.52 8.54 -13.60
C LEU A 367 -29.69 7.50 -14.70
N GLU A 368 -28.84 6.46 -14.72
CA GLU A 368 -28.93 5.34 -15.65
C GLU A 368 -30.27 4.60 -15.51
N GLY A 369 -30.68 4.26 -14.29
CA GLY A 369 -31.96 3.58 -14.05
C GLY A 369 -33.18 4.41 -14.48
N ARG A 370 -33.13 5.75 -14.33
CA ARG A 370 -34.19 6.65 -14.85
C ARG A 370 -34.22 6.67 -16.38
N ALA A 371 -33.06 6.68 -17.02
CA ALA A 371 -32.96 6.67 -18.48
C ALA A 371 -33.50 5.34 -19.06
N GLU A 372 -33.16 4.20 -18.46
CA GLU A 372 -33.69 2.89 -18.84
C GLU A 372 -35.20 2.81 -18.67
N ALA A 373 -35.74 3.28 -17.53
CA ALA A 373 -37.18 3.32 -17.29
C ALA A 373 -37.92 4.19 -18.32
N ALA A 374 -37.35 5.36 -18.66
CA ALA A 374 -37.90 6.24 -19.68
C ALA A 374 -37.90 5.58 -21.08
N ALA A 375 -36.79 4.96 -21.47
CA ALA A 375 -36.67 4.23 -22.74
C ALA A 375 -37.71 3.10 -22.84
N ASN A 376 -37.89 2.31 -21.78
CA ASN A 376 -38.86 1.22 -21.74
C ASN A 376 -40.32 1.71 -21.75
N SER A 377 -40.58 2.91 -21.21
CA SER A 377 -41.93 3.51 -21.23
C SER A 377 -42.32 4.13 -22.58
N GLY A 378 -41.34 4.46 -23.43
CA GLY A 378 -41.55 5.03 -24.77
C GLY A 378 -41.77 4.00 -25.90
N VAL A 379 -41.78 2.71 -25.60
CA VAL A 379 -41.95 1.59 -26.55
C VAL A 379 -43.41 1.07 -26.58
N ARG A 380 -44.39 1.87 -26.11
CA ARG A 380 -45.82 1.49 -26.14
C ARG A 380 -46.62 2.18 -27.23
#